data_AF-A0A2E7U6D0-F1
#
_entry.id   AF-A0A2E7U6D0-F1
#
_cell.length_a   1.000
_cell.length_b   1.000
_cell.length_c   1.000
_cell.angle_alpha   90.00
_cell.angle_beta   90.00
_cell.angle_gamma   90.00
#
_symmetry.space_group_name_H-M   'P 1'
#
loop_
_entity.id
_entity.type
_entity.pdbx_description
1 polymer ?
#
loop_
_entity_poly.entity_id
_entity_poly.type
_entity_poly.pdbx_seq_one_letter_code
_entity_poly.pdbx_strand_id
1 'polypeptide(L)'
;MINTEKQAKFVEYYVLTGNATKSYKMAGYAPKTADINGPILRKKLSAEIEEETRKRMQGMAPMAVGFLEDLAKNAQSEQVRLKAVMDILDRSGYKPTDKVEQTVSYDDKSTEELRAELNDLLGDQPLQ
;
A
#
# COMPACT_ATOMS: atom_id res chain seq x y z
N MET A 1 -5.53 -5.95 -19.67
CA MET A 1 -4.42 -6.90 -19.90
C MET A 1 -3.54 -6.36 -21.03
N ILE A 2 -2.22 -6.37 -20.84
CA ILE A 2 -1.25 -5.99 -21.88
C ILE A 2 -1.27 -7.06 -22.96
N ASN A 3 -1.61 -6.64 -24.18
CA ASN A 3 -1.80 -7.53 -25.32
C ASN A 3 -0.76 -7.30 -26.42
N THR A 4 0.12 -6.31 -26.26
CA THR A 4 1.15 -5.96 -27.25
C THR A 4 2.42 -5.42 -26.60
N GLU A 5 3.57 -5.61 -27.26
CA GLU A 5 4.86 -5.07 -26.82
C GLU A 5 4.84 -3.54 -26.65
N LYS A 6 4.12 -2.83 -27.53
CA LYS A 6 3.99 -1.37 -27.44
C LYS A 6 3.20 -0.93 -26.19
N GLN A 7 2.22 -1.71 -25.75
CA GLN A 7 1.50 -1.43 -24.50
C GLN A 7 2.41 -1.65 -23.28
N ALA A 8 3.25 -2.70 -23.29
CA ALA A 8 4.24 -2.92 -22.23
C ALA A 8 5.22 -1.74 -22.13
N LYS A 9 5.80 -1.32 -23.26
CA LYS A 9 6.68 -0.14 -23.32
C LYS A 9 5.98 1.14 -22.89
N PHE A 10 4.70 1.30 -23.25
CA PHE A 10 3.92 2.45 -22.80
C PHE A 10 3.79 2.50 -21.28
N VAL A 11 3.48 1.38 -20.64
CA VAL A 11 3.38 1.29 -19.17
C VAL A 11 4.73 1.63 -18.54
N GLU A 12 5.82 1.02 -19.01
CA GLU A 12 7.18 1.28 -18.54
C GLU A 12 7.54 2.78 -18.63
N TYR A 13 7.39 3.39 -19.80
CA TYR A 13 7.69 4.81 -19.99
C TYR A 13 6.75 5.73 -19.20
N TYR A 14 5.50 5.32 -18.98
CA TYR A 14 4.56 6.09 -18.19
C TYR A 14 4.95 6.10 -16.72
N VAL A 15 5.33 4.94 -16.16
CA VAL A 15 5.85 4.84 -14.78
C VAL A 15 7.12 5.68 -14.62
N LEU A 16 7.95 5.82 -15.66
CA LEU A 16 9.16 6.65 -15.64
C LEU A 16 8.87 8.15 -15.76
N THR A 17 7.95 8.57 -16.63
CA THR A 17 7.81 9.97 -17.02
C THR A 17 6.56 10.68 -16.48
N GLY A 18 5.54 9.94 -16.04
CA GLY A 18 4.24 10.47 -15.64
C GLY A 18 3.43 11.16 -16.75
N ASN A 19 3.93 11.17 -17.99
CA ASN A 19 3.32 11.89 -19.11
C ASN A 19 2.82 10.94 -20.20
N ALA A 20 1.50 10.91 -20.40
CA ALA A 20 0.85 9.96 -21.30
C ALA A 20 1.22 10.18 -22.78
N THR A 21 1.21 11.43 -23.25
CA THR A 21 1.60 11.76 -24.62
C THR A 21 3.05 11.38 -24.91
N LYS A 22 3.97 11.71 -23.99
CA LYS A 22 5.40 11.39 -24.14
C LYS A 22 5.63 9.88 -24.14
N SER A 23 5.01 9.16 -23.21
CA SER A 23 5.12 7.70 -23.11
C SER A 23 4.56 6.99 -24.34
N TYR A 24 3.47 7.53 -24.91
CA TYR A 24 2.88 7.03 -26.16
C TYR A 24 3.84 7.15 -27.34
N LYS A 25 4.52 8.30 -27.47
CA LYS A 25 5.54 8.51 -28.51
C LYS A 25 6.74 7.58 -28.30
N MET A 26 7.24 7.48 -27.06
CA MET A 26 8.40 6.63 -26.71
C MET A 26 8.11 5.14 -26.92
N ALA A 27 6.88 4.70 -26.69
CA ALA A 27 6.42 3.32 -26.96
C ALA A 27 6.31 2.98 -28.45
N GLY A 28 6.61 3.92 -29.36
CA GLY A 28 6.63 3.69 -30.81
C GLY A 28 5.27 3.80 -31.49
N TYR A 29 4.34 4.57 -30.91
CA TYR A 29 3.08 4.92 -31.58
C TYR A 29 3.18 6.23 -32.37
N ALA A 30 2.25 6.43 -33.31
CA ALA A 30 2.23 7.60 -34.18
C ALA A 30 2.13 8.92 -33.38
N PRO A 31 3.08 9.86 -33.56
CA PRO A 31 3.11 11.11 -32.78
C PRO A 31 1.90 12.00 -32.97
N LYS A 32 1.31 11.99 -34.19
CA LYS A 32 0.15 12.81 -34.56
C LYS A 32 -1.09 12.53 -33.72
N THR A 33 -1.21 11.31 -33.20
CA THR A 33 -2.37 10.89 -32.40
C THR A 33 -2.09 10.86 -30.90
N ALA A 34 -0.88 11.24 -30.48
CA ALA A 34 -0.41 11.01 -29.11
C ALA A 34 -1.21 11.79 -28.06
N ASP A 35 -1.65 13.01 -28.38
CA ASP A 35 -2.38 13.87 -27.44
C ASP A 35 -3.77 13.33 -27.10
N ILE A 36 -4.39 12.61 -28.04
CA ILE A 36 -5.70 11.99 -27.86
C ILE A 36 -5.54 10.57 -27.31
N ASN A 37 -4.73 9.74 -27.99
CA ASN A 37 -4.64 8.31 -27.70
C ASN A 37 -3.79 7.99 -26.47
N GLY A 38 -2.83 8.84 -26.09
CA GLY A 38 -2.02 8.66 -24.89
C GLY A 38 -2.87 8.60 -23.61
N PRO A 39 -3.68 9.64 -23.32
CA PRO A 39 -4.58 9.64 -22.17
C PRO A 39 -5.61 8.50 -22.18
N ILE A 40 -6.13 8.13 -23.36
CA ILE A 40 -7.04 6.99 -23.51
C ILE A 40 -6.33 5.68 -23.15
N LEU A 41 -5.12 5.47 -23.67
CA LEU A 41 -4.34 4.27 -23.41
C LEU A 41 -3.93 4.17 -21.93
N ARG A 42 -3.58 5.29 -21.29
CA ARG A 42 -3.34 5.37 -19.84
C ARG A 42 -4.55 4.89 -19.05
N LYS A 43 -5.76 5.37 -19.38
CA LYS A 43 -6.99 4.93 -18.70
C LYS A 43 -7.24 3.44 -18.93
N LYS A 44 -6.99 2.94 -20.13
CA LYS A 44 -7.17 1.52 -20.49
C LYS A 44 -6.21 0.59 -19.74
N LEU A 45 -4.99 1.04 -19.47
CA LEU A 45 -3.93 0.25 -18.84
C LEU A 45 -3.70 0.67 -17.37
N SER A 46 -4.70 1.24 -16.71
CA SER A 46 -4.52 1.83 -15.37
C SER A 46 -4.10 0.80 -14.32
N ALA A 47 -4.66 -0.42 -14.40
CA ALA A 47 -4.32 -1.50 -13.47
C ALA A 47 -2.87 -1.95 -13.65
N GLU A 48 -2.41 -2.09 -14.90
CA GLU A 48 -1.03 -2.47 -15.19
C GLU A 48 -0.03 -1.36 -14.83
N ILE A 49 -0.41 -0.10 -15.03
CA ILE A 49 0.38 1.05 -14.56
C ILE A 49 0.50 1.04 -13.03
N GLU A 50 -0.60 0.79 -12.31
CA GLU A 50 -0.57 0.71 -10.85
C GLU A 50 0.34 -0.42 -10.38
N GLU A 51 0.22 -1.60 -10.97
CA GLU A 51 1.02 -2.77 -10.61
C GLU A 51 2.51 -2.54 -10.88
N GLU A 52 2.87 -2.03 -12.07
CA GLU A 52 4.27 -1.71 -12.37
C GLU A 52 4.82 -0.56 -11.52
N THR A 53 3.97 0.41 -11.14
CA THR A 53 4.37 1.45 -10.18
C THR A 53 4.67 0.85 -8.81
N ARG A 54 3.82 -0.07 -8.32
CA ARG A 54 4.01 -0.78 -7.05
C ARG A 54 5.30 -1.59 -7.06
N LYS A 55 5.54 -2.38 -8.11
CA LYS A 55 6.79 -3.15 -8.27
C LYS A 55 8.02 -2.24 -8.27
N ARG A 56 7.96 -1.13 -9.00
CA ARG A 56 9.06 -0.16 -9.02
C ARG A 56 9.31 0.44 -7.65
N MET A 57 8.26 0.81 -6.91
CA MET A 57 8.38 1.32 -5.54
C MET A 57 9.00 0.28 -4.59
N GLN A 58 8.59 -0.99 -4.70
CA GLN A 58 9.21 -2.08 -3.94
C GLN A 58 10.69 -2.24 -4.28
N GLY A 59 11.04 -2.15 -5.57
CA GLY A 59 12.43 -2.16 -6.03
C GLY A 59 13.29 -1.01 -5.52
N MET A 60 12.68 0.11 -5.10
CA MET A 60 13.39 1.24 -4.47
C MET A 60 13.65 1.03 -2.97
N ALA A 61 13.05 0.02 -2.34
CA ALA A 61 13.20 -0.21 -0.91
C ALA A 61 14.67 -0.40 -0.47
N PRO A 62 15.51 -1.19 -1.17
CA PRO A 62 16.93 -1.33 -0.79
C PRO A 62 17.70 -0.01 -0.87
N MET A 63 17.42 0.82 -1.89
CA MET A 63 18.02 2.15 -2.02
C MET A 63 17.60 3.06 -0.87
N ALA A 64 16.32 3.05 -0.50
CA ALA A 64 15.79 3.83 0.61
C ALA A 64 16.40 3.42 1.97
N VAL A 65 16.69 2.13 2.18
CA VAL A 65 17.42 1.65 3.36
C VAL A 65 18.82 2.25 3.42
N GLY A 66 19.56 2.26 2.30
CA GLY A 66 20.89 2.89 2.23
C GLY A 66 20.86 4.39 2.57
N PHE A 67 19.83 5.13 2.10
CA PHE A 67 19.66 6.54 2.48
C PHE A 67 19.33 6.73 3.95
N LEU A 68 18.51 5.86 4.54
CA LEU A 68 18.21 5.92 5.98
C LEU A 68 19.47 5.68 6.82
N GLU A 69 20.32 4.74 6.43
CA GLU A 69 21.60 4.51 7.10
C GLU A 69 22.53 5.73 7.01
N ASP A 70 22.62 6.37 5.85
CA ASP A 70 23.43 7.58 5.67
C ASP A 70 22.92 8.74 6.54
N LEU A 71 21.59 8.96 6.57
CA LEU A 71 20.98 9.96 7.44
C LEU A 71 21.25 9.67 8.93
N ALA A 72 21.19 8.41 9.34
CA ALA A 72 21.46 8.01 10.72
C ALA A 72 22.94 8.22 11.12
N LYS A 73 23.89 8.14 10.17
CA LYS A 73 25.33 8.28 10.43
C LYS A 73 25.82 9.71 10.26
N ASN A 74 25.37 10.40 9.21
CA ASN A 74 26.05 11.58 8.65
C ASN A 74 25.18 12.85 8.61
N ALA A 75 23.88 12.78 8.93
CA ALA A 75 23.02 13.97 8.90
C ALA A 75 23.52 15.04 9.88
N GLN A 76 23.65 16.28 9.38
CA GLN A 76 24.09 17.44 10.18
C GLN A 76 23.07 17.82 11.26
N SER A 77 21.78 17.74 10.92
CA SER A 77 20.71 17.97 11.88
C SER A 77 20.59 16.77 12.83
N GLU A 78 20.80 17.04 14.11
CA GLU A 78 20.64 16.01 15.15
C GLU A 78 19.23 15.45 15.19
N GLN A 79 18.22 16.29 14.92
CA GLN A 79 16.82 15.88 14.85
C GLN A 79 16.58 14.89 13.69
N VAL A 80 17.15 15.15 12.51
CA VAL A 80 17.05 14.24 11.36
C VAL A 80 17.75 12.92 11.67
N ARG A 81 18.93 12.98 12.30
CA ARG A 81 19.70 11.81 12.69
C ARG A 81 18.96 10.95 13.72
N LEU A 82 18.43 11.58 14.78
CA LEU A 82 17.62 10.91 15.79
C LEU A 82 16.39 10.26 15.17
N LYS A 83 15.69 10.95 14.27
CA LYS A 83 14.53 10.39 13.56
C LYS A 83 14.91 9.17 12.71
N ALA A 84 16.00 9.23 11.95
CA ALA A 84 16.46 8.10 11.15
C ALA A 84 16.82 6.89 12.03
N VAL A 85 17.48 7.12 13.17
CA VAL A 85 17.80 6.06 14.14
C VAL A 85 16.52 5.45 14.74
N MET A 86 15.54 6.27 15.14
CA MET A 86 14.25 5.79 15.64
C MET A 86 13.51 4.96 14.58
N ASP A 87 13.44 5.45 13.34
CA ASP A 87 12.79 4.73 12.23
C ASP A 87 13.44 3.36 11.96
N ILE A 88 14.78 3.25 12.09
CA ILE A 88 15.49 1.98 11.97
C ILE A 88 15.12 1.02 13.11
N LEU A 89 15.09 1.51 14.36
CA LEU A 89 14.75 0.69 15.52
C LEU A 89 13.30 0.18 15.44
N ASP A 90 12.37 1.06 15.08
CA ASP A 90 10.95 0.74 14.97
C ASP A 90 10.70 -0.34 13.90
N ARG A 91 11.35 -0.23 12.74
CA ARG A 91 11.24 -1.21 11.65
C ARG A 91 11.99 -2.51 11.93
N SER A 92 12.96 -2.49 12.84
CA SER A 92 13.68 -3.68 13.29
C SER A 92 12.94 -4.41 14.43
N GLY A 93 11.75 -3.94 14.83
CA GLY A 93 10.94 -4.56 15.86
C GLY A 93 11.30 -4.16 17.29
N TYR A 94 12.12 -3.11 17.47
CA TYR A 94 12.48 -2.58 18.80
C TYR A 94 11.51 -1.49 19.29
N LYS A 95 10.42 -1.23 18.56
CA LYS A 95 9.38 -0.31 19.02
C LYS A 95 8.66 -0.92 20.24
N PRO A 96 8.40 -0.16 21.32
CA PRO A 96 7.51 -0.59 22.39
C PRO A 96 6.17 -1.05 21.82
N THR A 97 5.66 -2.19 22.31
CA THR A 97 4.38 -2.75 21.84
C THR A 97 3.27 -1.72 21.98
N ASP A 98 2.55 -1.47 20.88
CA ASP A 98 1.39 -0.59 20.91
C ASP A 98 0.38 -1.16 21.94
N LYS A 99 -0.14 -0.29 22.81
CA LYS A 99 -1.09 -0.67 23.85
C LYS A 99 -2.37 -1.17 23.16
N VAL A 100 -2.70 -2.45 23.31
CA VAL A 100 -3.95 -3.00 22.79
C VAL A 100 -5.10 -2.51 23.67
N GLU A 101 -5.86 -1.53 23.18
CA GLU A 101 -7.14 -1.16 23.79
C GLU A 101 -8.22 -2.12 23.26
N GLN A 102 -8.52 -3.17 24.03
CA GLN A 102 -9.66 -4.03 23.76
C GLN A 102 -10.92 -3.34 24.30
N THR A 103 -11.58 -2.57 23.45
CA THR A 103 -12.96 -2.14 23.71
C THR A 103 -13.86 -3.36 23.56
N VAL A 104 -14.18 -4.03 24.68
CA VAL A 104 -15.27 -5.01 24.70
C VAL A 104 -16.56 -4.20 24.55
N SER A 105 -17.02 -4.03 23.32
CA SER A 105 -18.41 -3.71 23.06
C SER A 105 -19.22 -4.94 23.46
N TYR A 106 -19.90 -4.88 24.61
CA TYR A 106 -21.05 -5.74 24.81
C TYR A 106 -22.02 -5.36 23.69
N ASP A 107 -22.25 -6.26 22.74
CA ASP A 107 -23.40 -6.11 21.84
C ASP A 107 -24.60 -5.84 22.73
N ASP A 108 -25.42 -4.85 22.36
CA ASP A 108 -26.67 -4.45 23.03
C ASP A 108 -27.73 -5.57 22.93
N LYS A 109 -27.36 -6.83 23.16
CA LYS A 109 -28.30 -7.91 23.33
C LYS A 109 -29.07 -7.64 24.59
N SER A 110 -30.39 -7.60 24.47
CA SER A 110 -31.23 -7.42 25.65
C SER A 110 -31.03 -8.60 26.60
N THR A 111 -31.26 -8.38 27.90
CA THR A 111 -31.17 -9.43 28.91
C THR A 111 -32.02 -10.66 28.55
N GLU A 112 -33.05 -10.51 27.72
CA GLU A 112 -33.88 -11.61 27.26
C GLU A 112 -33.18 -12.49 26.22
N GLU A 113 -32.46 -11.91 25.27
CA GLU A 113 -31.71 -12.64 24.25
C GLU A 113 -30.56 -13.43 24.88
N LEU A 114 -29.89 -12.85 25.87
CA LEU A 114 -28.85 -13.53 26.64
C LEU A 114 -29.41 -14.69 27.47
N ARG A 115 -30.63 -14.56 28.01
CA ARG A 115 -31.31 -15.63 28.75
C ARG A 115 -31.80 -16.76 27.85
N ALA A 116 -32.27 -16.43 26.65
CA ALA A 116 -32.68 -17.41 25.66
C ALA A 116 -31.49 -18.27 25.21
N GLU A 117 -30.35 -17.64 24.90
CA GLU A 117 -29.10 -18.35 24.58
C GLU A 117 -28.59 -19.18 25.77
N LEU A 118 -28.67 -18.66 26.99
CA LEU A 118 -28.29 -19.41 28.19
C LEU A 118 -29.14 -20.68 28.39
N ASN A 119 -30.45 -20.58 28.18
CA ASN A 119 -31.36 -21.72 28.29
C ASN A 119 -31.16 -22.76 27.19
N ASP A 120 -30.85 -22.32 25.96
CA ASP A 120 -30.50 -23.21 24.85
C ASP A 120 -29.18 -23.96 25.12
N LEU A 121 -28.17 -23.27 25.65
CA LEU A 121 -26.88 -23.85 26.02
C LEU A 121 -26.95 -24.79 27.24
N LEU A 122 -27.78 -24.45 28.23
CA LEU A 122 -27.98 -25.27 29.43
C LEU A 122 -28.95 -26.44 29.21
N GLY A 123 -29.63 -26.49 28.07
CA GLY A 123 -30.45 -27.62 27.63
C GLY A 123 -31.42 -28.11 28.71
N ASP A 124 -32.48 -27.34 28.97
CA ASP A 124 -33.67 -27.70 29.78
C ASP A 124 -33.42 -28.56 31.02
N GLN A 125 -32.30 -28.34 31.74
CA GLN A 125 -32.11 -28.88 33.06
C GLN A 125 -32.71 -27.91 34.08
N PRO A 126 -33.82 -28.27 34.76
CA PRO A 126 -34.32 -27.44 35.84
C PRO A 126 -33.25 -27.38 36.93
N LEU A 127 -32.88 -26.15 37.32
CA LEU A 127 -32.09 -25.90 38.52
C LEU A 127 -32.80 -26.56 39.70
N GLN A 128 -32.18 -27.61 40.26
CA GLN A 128 -32.59 -28.19 41.55
C GLN A 128 -32.20 -27.26 42.70
#